data_AF-A0A497B336-F1
#
_entry.id   AF-A0A497B336-F1
#
_cell.length_a   1.000
_cell.length_b   1.000
_cell.length_c   1.000
_cell.angle_alpha   90.00
_cell.angle_beta   90.00
_cell.angle_gamma   90.00
#
_symmetry.space_group_name_H-M   'P 1'
#
loop_
_entity.id
_entity.type
_entity.pdbx_description
1 polymer ?
#
loop_
_entity_poly.entity_id
_entity_poly.type
_entity_poly.pdbx_seq_one_letter_code
_entity_poly.pdbx_strand_id
1 'polypeptide(L)'
;MAKFSRPFLLLKRIGKIQKRVKVDTQKLRRKLLRELEQIFNEAVKMARGEVTVQGRELTVKQRQLWARVAAYTAQVMQSIAKGFDEREIDVQLRELRRLVDEAKAKAGTGYTA
;
A
#
# COMPACT_ATOMS: atom_id res chain seq x y z
N MET A 1 47.38 -1.52 21.34
CA MET A 1 45.94 -1.25 21.10
C MET A 1 45.81 0.05 20.33
N ALA A 2 45.21 0.04 19.13
CA ALA A 2 45.09 1.26 18.30
C ALA A 2 44.13 2.28 18.98
N LYS A 3 44.64 3.47 19.30
CA LYS A 3 43.84 4.61 19.77
C LYS A 3 43.10 5.23 18.58
N PHE A 4 41.86 4.81 18.34
CA PHE A 4 41.01 5.46 17.34
C PHE A 4 40.64 6.88 17.78
N SER A 5 40.78 7.86 16.88
CA SER A 5 40.39 9.24 17.17
C SER A 5 38.87 9.33 17.39
N ARG A 6 38.44 10.22 18.30
CA ARG A 6 37.00 10.45 18.59
C ARG A 6 36.16 10.72 17.32
N PRO A 7 36.63 11.51 16.33
CA PRO A 7 35.91 11.70 15.06
C PRO A 7 35.67 10.41 14.28
N PHE A 8 36.65 9.50 14.22
CA PHE A 8 36.52 8.21 13.53
C PHE A 8 35.45 7.31 14.18
N LEU A 9 35.38 7.30 15.51
CA LEU A 9 34.38 6.54 16.26
C LEU A 9 32.94 7.06 16.02
N LEU A 10 32.78 8.39 15.91
CA LEU A 10 31.50 9.02 15.61
C LEU A 10 31.02 8.67 14.19
N LEU A 11 31.90 8.78 13.18
CA LEU A 11 31.58 8.41 11.80
C LEU A 11 31.15 6.93 11.69
N LYS A 12 31.86 6.03 12.38
CA LYS A 12 31.50 4.61 12.44
C LYS A 12 30.13 4.39 13.08
N ARG A 13 29.76 5.17 14.10
CA ARG A 13 28.45 5.10 14.77
C ARG A 13 27.34 5.62 13.88
N ILE A 14 27.54 6.75 13.19
CA ILE A 14 26.61 7.30 12.20
C ILE A 14 26.35 6.28 11.09
N GLY A 15 27.39 5.67 10.53
CA GLY A 15 27.25 4.64 9.49
C GLY A 15 26.47 3.40 9.96
N LYS A 16 26.62 2.99 11.23
CA LYS A 16 25.80 1.92 11.82
C LYS A 16 24.32 2.32 11.95
N ILE A 17 24.04 3.56 12.37
CA ILE A 17 22.67 4.08 12.48
C ILE A 17 22.03 4.15 11.10
N GLN A 18 22.72 4.72 10.10
CA GLN A 18 22.24 4.77 8.71
C GLN A 18 21.92 3.38 8.14
N LYS A 19 22.78 2.38 8.38
CA LYS A 19 22.52 0.99 7.96
C LYS A 19 21.30 0.39 8.66
N ARG A 20 21.13 0.62 9.97
CA ARG A 20 19.96 0.13 10.72
C ARG A 20 18.68 0.76 10.20
N VAL A 21 18.64 2.09 10.09
CA VAL A 21 17.50 2.83 9.53
C VAL A 21 17.16 2.30 8.13
N LYS A 22 18.14 2.15 7.23
CA LYS A 22 17.91 1.59 5.89
C LYS A 22 17.32 0.18 5.94
N VAL A 23 17.82 -0.70 6.81
CA VAL A 23 17.29 -2.06 6.96
C VAL A 23 15.85 -2.05 7.48
N ASP A 24 15.55 -1.22 8.46
CA ASP A 24 14.22 -1.12 9.05
C ASP A 24 13.21 -0.53 8.04
N THR A 25 13.59 0.52 7.30
CA THR A 25 12.80 1.06 6.19
C THR A 25 12.56 0.01 5.09
N GLN A 26 13.55 -0.80 4.74
CA GLN A 26 13.40 -1.86 3.73
C GLN A 26 12.54 -3.04 4.20
N LYS A 27 12.55 -3.34 5.51
CA LYS A 27 11.62 -4.31 6.10
C LYS A 27 10.19 -3.79 6.06
N LEU A 28 9.98 -2.54 6.48
CA LEU A 28 8.67 -1.88 6.44
C LEU A 28 8.13 -1.80 5.01
N ARG A 29 8.96 -1.37 4.05
CA ARG A 29 8.62 -1.33 2.61
C ARG A 29 8.16 -2.69 2.11
N ARG A 30 8.90 -3.77 2.41
CA ARG A 30 8.54 -5.13 2.00
C ARG A 30 7.23 -5.60 2.61
N LYS A 31 6.97 -5.29 3.89
CA LYS A 31 5.70 -5.61 4.53
C LYS A 31 4.53 -4.88 3.87
N LEU A 32 4.67 -3.57 3.64
CA LEU A 32 3.66 -2.74 3.01
C LEU A 32 3.32 -3.22 1.58
N LEU A 33 4.34 -3.56 0.78
CA LEU A 33 4.12 -4.08 -0.57
C LEU A 33 3.35 -5.41 -0.57
N ARG A 34 3.58 -6.30 0.39
CA ARG A 34 2.82 -7.56 0.53
C ARG A 34 1.35 -7.32 0.87
N GLU A 35 1.09 -6.38 1.77
CA GLU A 35 -0.30 -6.01 2.14
C GLU A 35 -1.02 -5.37 0.95
N LEU A 36 -0.34 -4.50 0.19
CA LEU A 36 -0.90 -3.91 -1.03
C LEU A 36 -1.14 -4.94 -2.14
N GLU A 37 -0.27 -5.95 -2.27
CA GLU A 37 -0.47 -7.06 -3.21
C GLU A 37 -1.73 -7.86 -2.88
N GLN A 38 -2.03 -8.09 -1.59
CA GLN A 38 -3.27 -8.73 -1.17
C GLN A 38 -4.50 -7.89 -1.57
N ILE A 39 -4.46 -6.58 -1.32
CA ILE A 39 -5.53 -5.66 -1.72
C ILE A 39 -5.73 -5.67 -3.24
N PHE A 40 -4.63 -5.61 -4.00
CA PHE A 40 -4.66 -5.66 -5.46
C PHE A 40 -5.35 -6.95 -5.95
N ASN A 41 -4.93 -8.10 -5.43
CA ASN A 41 -5.48 -9.40 -5.84
C ASN A 41 -6.98 -9.49 -5.55
N GLU A 42 -7.42 -9.07 -4.37
CA GLU A 42 -8.85 -9.07 -4.02
C GLU A 42 -9.64 -8.09 -4.91
N ALA A 43 -9.12 -6.89 -5.16
CA ALA A 43 -9.76 -5.94 -6.06
C ALA A 43 -9.85 -6.48 -7.50
N VAL A 44 -8.84 -7.20 -7.99
CA VAL A 44 -8.89 -7.87 -9.31
C VAL A 44 -9.96 -8.95 -9.35
N LYS A 45 -10.05 -9.81 -8.33
CA LYS A 45 -11.09 -10.84 -8.26
C LYS A 45 -12.49 -10.21 -8.28
N MET A 46 -12.70 -9.14 -7.51
CA MET A 46 -13.97 -8.41 -7.51
C MET A 46 -14.25 -7.73 -8.85
N ALA A 47 -13.24 -7.16 -9.51
CA ALA A 47 -13.36 -6.55 -10.83
C ALA A 47 -13.74 -7.58 -11.92
N ARG A 48 -13.22 -8.80 -11.81
CA ARG A 48 -13.55 -9.91 -12.71
C ARG A 48 -14.90 -10.55 -12.41
N GLY A 49 -15.49 -10.26 -11.24
CA GLY A 49 -16.72 -10.90 -10.78
C GLY A 49 -16.51 -12.33 -10.31
N GLU A 50 -15.28 -12.69 -9.94
CA GLU A 50 -14.93 -14.01 -9.41
C GLU A 50 -15.42 -14.20 -7.95
N VAL A 51 -15.97 -13.15 -7.34
CA VAL A 51 -16.41 -13.12 -5.95
C VAL A 51 -17.81 -12.55 -5.84
N THR A 52 -18.65 -13.20 -5.04
CA THR A 52 -19.96 -12.68 -4.65
C THR A 52 -19.84 -11.86 -3.37
N VAL A 53 -20.51 -10.72 -3.32
CA VAL A 53 -20.62 -9.89 -2.10
C VAL A 53 -22.02 -10.06 -1.53
N GLN A 54 -22.12 -10.49 -0.28
CA GLN A 54 -23.41 -10.77 0.39
C GLN A 54 -24.30 -11.74 -0.40
N GLY A 55 -23.70 -12.77 -1.02
CA GLY A 55 -24.42 -13.77 -1.81
C GLY A 55 -24.92 -13.29 -3.17
N ARG A 56 -24.54 -12.09 -3.61
CA ARG A 56 -24.92 -11.53 -4.92
C ARG A 56 -23.69 -11.30 -5.79
N GLU A 57 -23.85 -11.49 -7.10
CA GLU A 57 -22.85 -11.07 -8.06
C GLU A 57 -22.73 -9.54 -8.12
N LEU A 58 -21.51 -9.06 -8.33
CA LEU A 58 -21.26 -7.65 -8.55
C LEU A 58 -21.77 -7.24 -9.94
N THR A 59 -22.47 -6.11 -10.00
CA THR A 59 -22.89 -5.48 -11.26
C THR A 59 -21.67 -4.99 -12.06
N VAL A 60 -21.85 -4.76 -13.36
CA VAL A 60 -20.79 -4.20 -14.24
C VAL A 60 -20.22 -2.89 -13.66
N LYS A 61 -21.09 -2.01 -13.14
CA LYS A 61 -20.67 -0.75 -12.53
C LYS A 61 -19.84 -0.96 -11.25
N GLN A 62 -20.21 -1.91 -10.41
CA GLN A 62 -19.43 -2.25 -9.21
C GLN A 62 -18.09 -2.88 -9.59
N ARG A 63 -18.06 -3.77 -10.59
CA ARG A 63 -16.82 -4.36 -11.13
C ARG A 63 -15.85 -3.29 -11.67
N GLN A 64 -16.36 -2.26 -12.36
CA GLN A 64 -15.55 -1.12 -12.81
C GLN A 64 -14.93 -0.33 -11.65
N LEU A 65 -15.66 -0.15 -10.54
CA LEU A 65 -15.11 0.49 -9.34
C LEU A 65 -13.96 -0.32 -8.75
N TRP A 66 -14.10 -1.64 -8.68
CA TRP A 66 -13.02 -2.53 -8.23
C TRP A 66 -11.82 -2.55 -9.18
N ALA A 67 -12.04 -2.43 -10.50
CA ALA A 67 -10.96 -2.25 -11.46
C ALA A 67 -10.17 -0.95 -11.20
N ARG A 68 -10.86 0.13 -10.83
CA ARG A 68 -10.23 1.40 -10.45
C ARG A 68 -9.43 1.27 -9.16
N VAL A 69 -9.94 0.54 -8.16
CA VAL A 69 -9.20 0.23 -6.93
C VAL A 69 -7.92 -0.54 -7.26
N ALA A 70 -8.02 -1.61 -8.06
CA ALA A 70 -6.85 -2.41 -8.46
C ALA A 70 -5.79 -1.57 -9.19
N ALA A 71 -6.21 -0.74 -10.16
CA ALA A 71 -5.31 0.15 -10.89
C ALA A 71 -4.58 1.12 -9.95
N TYR A 72 -5.31 1.73 -9.01
CA TYR A 72 -4.71 2.66 -8.04
C TYR A 72 -3.78 1.95 -7.06
N THR A 73 -4.13 0.76 -6.56
CA THR A 73 -3.24 -0.05 -5.72
C THR A 73 -1.92 -0.37 -6.43
N ALA A 74 -1.96 -0.73 -7.71
CA ALA A 74 -0.75 -0.97 -8.51
C ALA A 74 0.13 0.29 -8.63
N GLN A 75 -0.47 1.46 -8.81
CA GLN A 75 0.24 2.74 -8.84
C GLN A 75 0.95 3.02 -7.50
N VAL A 76 0.26 2.80 -6.38
CA VAL A 76 0.82 2.98 -5.02
C VAL A 76 1.96 1.99 -4.78
N MET A 77 1.81 0.72 -5.16
CA MET A 77 2.89 -0.27 -5.10
C MET A 77 4.12 0.19 -5.89
N GLN A 78 3.92 0.73 -7.09
CA GLN A 78 5.03 1.19 -7.92
C GLN A 78 5.73 2.44 -7.35
N SER A 79 4.98 3.34 -6.71
CA SER A 79 5.53 4.46 -5.95
C SER A 79 6.44 3.98 -4.81
N ILE A 80 5.91 3.09 -3.96
CA ILE A 80 6.62 2.53 -2.80
C ILE A 80 7.85 1.71 -3.20
N ALA A 81 7.80 1.04 -4.35
CA ALA A 81 8.94 0.32 -4.91
C ALA A 81 10.09 1.28 -5.29
N LYS A 82 9.75 2.44 -5.90
CA LYS A 82 10.71 3.46 -6.34
C LYS A 82 11.30 4.26 -5.17
N GLY A 83 10.50 4.59 -4.16
CA GLY A 83 10.91 5.43 -3.03
C GLY A 83 10.07 5.17 -1.78
N PHE A 84 10.60 5.48 -0.59
CA PHE A 84 9.84 5.40 0.66
C PHE A 84 9.86 6.78 1.30
N ASP A 85 8.95 7.64 0.86
CA ASP A 85 8.60 8.89 1.52
C ASP A 85 7.32 8.66 2.33
N GLU A 86 7.43 8.78 3.65
CA GLU A 86 6.34 8.51 4.58
C GLU A 86 5.14 9.45 4.39
N ARG A 87 5.38 10.71 3.99
CA ARG A 87 4.31 11.68 3.75
C ARG A 87 3.57 11.37 2.45
N GLU A 88 4.31 10.99 1.41
CA GLU A 88 3.72 10.62 0.12
C GLU A 88 2.87 9.34 0.25
N ILE A 89 3.39 8.35 0.99
CA ILE A 89 2.67 7.10 1.26
C ILE A 89 1.37 7.35 2.00
N ASP A 90 1.37 8.22 3.02
CA ASP A 90 0.16 8.54 3.77
C ASP A 90 -0.94 9.18 2.88
N VAL A 91 -0.57 10.10 1.99
CA VAL A 91 -1.52 10.69 1.02
C VAL A 91 -2.07 9.62 0.08
N GLN A 92 -1.20 8.76 -0.45
CA GLN A 92 -1.59 7.67 -1.35
C GLN A 92 -2.55 6.68 -0.67
N LEU A 93 -2.29 6.31 0.57
CA LEU A 93 -3.14 5.40 1.35
C LEU A 93 -4.51 6.03 1.70
N ARG A 94 -4.56 7.34 1.96
CA ARG A 94 -5.82 8.05 2.19
C ARG A 94 -6.74 8.04 0.97
N GLU A 95 -6.18 8.26 -0.22
CA GLU A 95 -6.98 8.18 -1.45
C GLU A 95 -7.40 6.73 -1.75
N LEU A 96 -6.53 5.75 -1.52
CA LEU A 96 -6.90 4.33 -1.66
C LEU A 96 -8.10 3.99 -0.76
N ARG A 97 -8.09 4.47 0.48
CA ARG A 97 -9.22 4.31 1.41
C ARG A 97 -10.49 4.96 0.88
N ARG A 98 -10.40 6.17 0.34
CA ARG A 98 -11.54 6.87 -0.28
C ARG A 98 -12.17 6.05 -1.42
N LEU A 99 -11.34 5.49 -2.30
CA LEU A 99 -11.81 4.64 -3.41
C LEU A 99 -12.49 3.35 -2.93
N VAL A 100 -11.95 2.73 -1.88
CA VAL A 100 -12.56 1.54 -1.26
C VAL A 100 -13.91 1.89 -0.63
N ASP A 101 -14.01 3.01 0.08
CA ASP A 101 -15.25 3.46 0.72
C ASP A 101 -16.32 3.78 -0.35
N GLU A 102 -15.95 4.41 -1.46
CA GLU A 102 -16.85 4.62 -2.60
C GLU A 102 -17.33 3.29 -3.22
N ALA A 103 -16.42 2.34 -3.42
CA ALA A 103 -16.74 1.02 -3.96
C ALA A 103 -17.69 0.26 -3.04
N LYS A 104 -17.47 0.33 -1.72
CA LYS A 104 -18.34 -0.26 -0.69
C LYS A 104 -19.71 0.40 -0.63
N ALA A 105 -19.77 1.73 -0.59
CA ALA A 105 -21.03 2.46 -0.54
C ALA A 105 -21.92 2.10 -1.75
N LYS A 106 -21.34 2.04 -2.95
CA LYS A 106 -22.05 1.67 -4.18
C LYS A 106 -22.28 0.16 -4.35
N ALA A 107 -21.62 -0.67 -3.54
CA ALA A 107 -21.94 -2.09 -3.39
C ALA A 107 -23.17 -2.31 -2.49
N GLY A 108 -23.37 -1.44 -1.48
CA GLY A 108 -24.47 -1.52 -0.52
C GLY A 108 -25.74 -0.74 -0.89
N THR A 109 -25.67 0.25 -1.79
CA THR A 109 -26.85 1.04 -2.20
C THR A 109 -27.66 0.31 -3.29
N GLY A 110 -28.36 -0.72 -2.83
CA GLY A 110 -29.62 -1.19 -3.40
C GLY A 110 -30.83 -0.81 -2.53
N TYR A 111 -30.73 0.20 -1.65
CA TYR A 111 -31.88 0.66 -0.85
C TYR A 111 -31.83 2.16 -0.50
N THR A 112 -32.90 2.83 -0.93
CA THR A 112 -33.54 4.11 -0.51
C THR A 112 -32.78 5.43 -0.57
N ALA A 113 -33.18 6.26 -1.54
CA ALA A 113 -33.62 7.63 -1.26
C ALA A 113 -34.91 7.61 -0.42
#